data_AF-A0A2V3V3F3-F1
#
_entry.id   AF-A0A2V3V3F3-F1
#
_cell.length_a   1.000
_cell.length_b   1.000
_cell.length_c   1.000
_cell.angle_alpha   90.00
_cell.angle_beta   90.00
_cell.angle_gamma   90.00
#
_symmetry.space_group_name_H-M   'P 1'
#
loop_
_entity.id
_entity.type
_entity.pdbx_description
1 polymer ?
#
loop_
_entity_poly.entity_id
_entity_poly.type
_entity_poly.pdbx_seq_one_letter_code
_entity_poly.pdbx_strand_id
1 'polypeptide(L)'
;MDLPEPAQDTVPSANRTLYAIGIRLVSAACLTAMFACVKLASDLGVHVLESVFYRQLGGVLVLLPLALSGAGRAALKTDKPWAHASRMVIGMAAMSLNFLSFALLPIAEATAIGFMVPIVATLLSILLLQETVGLHRWTAIAAGLIGVLIVVQPGDGHIPLAGALVALAGVAITAFGSIIIRKLGETESPATTMFWFSLSSMAPLSIAMLFVGQWHDAHAWGIILLMSVLGAGAQLGITWSLRLAPVSVVLPIDYSSLIWAALVGWFIWERWPVPATWIGAPLIIGSGLYIALRENRLAREAAQATARSRPSQ
;
A
#
# COMPACT_ATOMS: atom_id res chain seq x y z
N MET A 1 1.46 -34.15 32.27
CA MET A 1 0.80 -33.67 31.03
C MET A 1 1.11 -32.20 30.98
N ASP A 2 2.33 -31.87 30.55
CA ASP A 2 2.86 -30.51 30.57
C ASP A 2 2.17 -29.70 29.48
N LEU A 3 1.46 -28.66 29.90
CA LEU A 3 0.90 -27.69 28.99
C LEU A 3 2.07 -26.95 28.30
N PRO A 4 2.02 -26.73 26.98
CA PRO A 4 3.05 -25.95 26.30
C PRO A 4 3.10 -24.54 26.88
N GLU A 5 4.29 -24.09 27.27
CA GLU A 5 4.53 -22.71 27.73
C GLU A 5 3.99 -21.72 26.69
N PRO A 6 3.35 -20.61 27.13
CA PRO A 6 2.97 -19.54 26.22
C PRO A 6 4.23 -19.02 25.53
N ALA A 7 4.20 -18.99 24.20
CA ALA A 7 5.29 -18.49 23.37
C ALA A 7 5.74 -17.11 23.90
N GLN A 8 6.92 -17.06 24.49
CA GLN A 8 7.54 -15.82 24.93
C GLN A 8 7.66 -14.91 23.69
N ASP A 9 7.06 -13.72 23.75
CA ASP A 9 7.27 -12.65 22.77
C ASP A 9 8.74 -12.22 22.81
N THR A 10 9.60 -13.00 22.15
CA THR A 10 11.03 -12.72 22.05
C THR A 10 11.20 -11.44 21.25
N VAL A 11 11.80 -10.43 21.88
CA VAL A 11 12.25 -9.21 21.19
C VAL A 11 13.07 -9.67 19.96
N PRO A 12 12.69 -9.27 18.74
CA PRO A 12 13.40 -9.72 17.54
C PRO A 12 14.89 -9.41 17.67
N SER A 13 15.76 -10.38 17.38
CA SER A 13 17.20 -10.13 17.40
C SER A 13 17.55 -8.99 16.45
N ALA A 14 18.54 -8.17 16.82
CA ALA A 14 18.94 -6.99 16.03
C ALA A 14 19.18 -7.33 14.55
N ASN A 15 19.75 -8.52 14.27
CA ASN A 15 19.95 -9.02 12.91
C ASN A 15 18.63 -9.23 12.15
N ARG A 16 17.60 -9.84 12.76
CA ARG A 16 16.29 -10.04 12.11
C ARG A 16 15.63 -8.72 11.74
N THR A 17 15.76 -7.73 12.62
CA THR A 17 15.24 -6.38 12.38
C THR A 17 15.96 -5.71 11.20
N LEU A 18 17.29 -5.82 11.13
CA LEU A 18 18.07 -5.27 10.01
C LEU A 18 17.71 -5.94 8.68
N TYR A 19 17.54 -7.27 8.67
CA TYR A 19 17.06 -7.99 7.48
C TYR A 19 15.66 -7.53 7.06
N ALA A 20 14.74 -7.32 8.01
CA ALA A 20 13.40 -6.82 7.71
C ALA A 20 13.44 -5.43 7.06
N ILE A 21 14.29 -4.53 7.56
CA ILE A 21 14.51 -3.19 6.99
C ILE A 21 15.08 -3.30 5.57
N GLY A 22 16.10 -4.13 5.36
CA GLY A 22 16.70 -4.33 4.04
C GLY A 22 15.70 -4.87 3.02
N ILE A 23 14.92 -5.89 3.38
CA ILE A 23 13.84 -6.42 2.54
C ILE A 23 12.81 -5.34 2.24
N ARG A 24 12.47 -4.49 3.22
CA ARG A 24 11.49 -3.42 3.03
C ARG A 24 12.00 -2.34 2.08
N LEU A 25 13.26 -1.95 2.17
CA LEU A 25 13.90 -1.01 1.25
C LEU A 25 13.88 -1.53 -0.19
N VAL A 26 14.27 -2.79 -0.40
CA VAL A 26 14.22 -3.44 -1.72
C VAL A 26 12.78 -3.51 -2.23
N SER A 27 11.83 -3.83 -1.35
CA SER A 27 10.41 -3.88 -1.71
C SER A 27 9.88 -2.51 -2.14
N ALA A 28 10.28 -1.44 -1.45
CA ALA A 28 9.91 -0.06 -1.81
C ALA A 28 10.50 0.36 -3.17
N ALA A 29 11.76 0.00 -3.44
CA ALA A 29 12.39 0.23 -4.74
C ALA A 29 11.67 -0.56 -5.86
N CYS A 30 11.40 -1.85 -5.66
CA CYS A 30 10.66 -2.67 -6.62
C CYS A 30 9.24 -2.16 -6.87
N LEU A 31 8.53 -1.72 -5.81
CA LEU A 31 7.19 -1.16 -5.93
C LEU A 31 7.21 0.15 -6.74
N THR A 32 8.19 1.00 -6.51
CA THR A 32 8.38 2.24 -7.26
C THR A 32 8.70 1.97 -8.73
N ALA A 33 9.61 1.01 -8.99
CA ALA A 33 9.93 0.57 -10.34
C ALA A 33 8.71 -0.05 -11.06
N MET A 34 7.86 -0.79 -10.34
CA MET A 34 6.58 -1.27 -10.88
C MET A 34 5.70 -0.10 -11.33
N PHE A 35 5.56 0.96 -10.53
CA PHE A 35 4.78 2.13 -10.94
C PHE A 35 5.37 2.87 -12.14
N ALA A 36 6.70 2.87 -12.27
CA ALA A 36 7.34 3.35 -13.49
C ALA A 36 6.96 2.50 -14.71
N CYS A 37 6.92 1.17 -14.58
CA CYS A 37 6.43 0.29 -15.63
C CYS A 37 4.94 0.53 -15.95
N VAL A 38 4.10 0.84 -14.95
CA VAL A 38 2.69 1.22 -15.19
C VAL A 38 2.61 2.47 -16.06
N LYS A 39 3.43 3.50 -15.76
CA LYS A 39 3.48 4.72 -16.55
C LYS A 39 3.96 4.46 -17.98
N LEU A 40 5.08 3.73 -18.14
CA LEU A 40 5.61 3.36 -19.45
C LEU A 40 4.61 2.52 -20.26
N ALA A 41 3.91 1.58 -19.62
CA ALA A 41 2.88 0.79 -20.27
C ALA A 41 1.72 1.69 -20.75
N SER A 42 1.28 2.63 -19.93
CA SER A 42 0.25 3.61 -20.32
C SER A 42 0.70 4.49 -21.49
N ASP A 43 1.97 4.91 -21.53
CA ASP A 43 2.54 5.70 -22.63
C ASP A 43 2.58 4.88 -23.94
N LEU A 44 2.67 3.54 -23.85
CA LEU A 44 2.56 2.60 -24.97
C LEU A 44 1.10 2.23 -25.34
N GLY A 45 0.12 2.85 -24.69
CA GLY A 45 -1.30 2.62 -24.96
C GLY A 45 -1.93 1.45 -24.19
N VAL A 46 -1.19 0.81 -23.27
CA VAL A 46 -1.74 -0.24 -22.39
C VAL A 46 -2.77 0.39 -21.46
N HIS A 47 -4.00 -0.12 -21.45
CA HIS A 47 -5.05 0.42 -20.63
C HIS A 47 -4.81 0.09 -19.14
N VAL A 48 -5.18 0.99 -18.23
CA VAL A 48 -4.92 0.82 -16.78
C VAL A 48 -5.51 -0.49 -16.22
N LEU A 49 -6.69 -0.89 -16.70
CA LEU A 49 -7.30 -2.16 -16.29
C LEU A 49 -6.51 -3.38 -16.79
N GLU A 50 -5.80 -3.27 -17.92
CA GLU A 50 -4.87 -4.31 -18.37
C GLU A 50 -3.70 -4.43 -17.41
N SER A 51 -3.09 -3.30 -17.01
CA SER A 51 -2.01 -3.28 -16.03
C SER A 51 -2.45 -3.89 -14.69
N VAL A 52 -3.66 -3.56 -14.23
CA VAL A 52 -4.26 -4.11 -13.01
C VAL A 52 -4.50 -5.62 -13.12
N PHE A 53 -5.00 -6.10 -14.25
CA PHE A 53 -5.16 -7.54 -14.51
C PHE A 53 -3.84 -8.29 -14.43
N TYR A 54 -2.82 -7.87 -15.18
CA TYR A 54 -1.52 -8.56 -15.17
C TYR A 54 -0.83 -8.49 -13.80
N ARG A 55 -1.00 -7.37 -13.09
CA ARG A 55 -0.53 -7.23 -11.70
C ARG A 55 -1.19 -8.24 -10.75
N GLN A 56 -2.49 -8.51 -10.90
CA GLN A 56 -3.19 -9.50 -10.08
C GLN A 56 -2.89 -10.93 -10.54
N LEU A 57 -2.72 -11.15 -11.84
CA LEU A 57 -2.31 -12.44 -12.39
C LEU A 57 -0.95 -12.85 -11.82
N GLY A 58 0.03 -11.94 -11.80
CA GLY A 58 1.33 -12.17 -11.16
C GLY A 58 1.20 -12.49 -9.67
N GLY A 59 0.29 -11.80 -8.96
CA GLY A 59 -0.01 -12.10 -7.56
C GLY A 59 -0.58 -13.51 -7.34
N VAL A 60 -1.52 -13.94 -8.19
CA VAL A 60 -2.06 -15.31 -8.18
C VAL A 60 -0.94 -16.31 -8.46
N LEU A 61 -0.16 -16.13 -9.53
CA LEU A 61 0.90 -17.06 -9.93
C LEU A 61 1.95 -17.24 -8.83
N VAL A 62 2.30 -16.16 -8.13
CA VAL A 62 3.27 -16.21 -7.03
C VAL A 62 2.72 -16.93 -5.79
N LEU A 63 1.43 -16.78 -5.49
CA LEU A 63 0.80 -17.42 -4.32
C LEU A 63 0.22 -18.81 -4.63
N LEU A 64 0.12 -19.18 -5.91
CA LEU A 64 -0.44 -20.45 -6.35
C LEU A 64 0.33 -21.67 -5.82
N PRO A 65 1.68 -21.73 -5.84
CA PRO A 65 2.42 -22.86 -5.26
C PRO A 65 2.11 -23.07 -3.76
N LEU A 66 1.94 -21.97 -3.02
CA LEU A 66 1.52 -22.04 -1.62
C LEU A 66 0.11 -22.63 -1.51
N ALA A 67 -0.83 -22.20 -2.35
CA ALA A 67 -2.21 -22.72 -2.37
C ALA A 67 -2.32 -24.19 -2.79
N LEU A 68 -1.41 -24.67 -3.64
CA LEU A 68 -1.36 -26.06 -4.08
C LEU A 68 -0.65 -26.98 -3.08
N SER A 69 0.15 -26.43 -2.16
CA SER A 69 0.76 -27.21 -1.08
C SER A 69 -0.29 -27.60 -0.02
N GLY A 70 -0.22 -28.82 0.54
CA GLY A 70 -1.21 -29.29 1.52
C GLY A 70 -1.31 -28.40 2.76
N ALA A 71 -0.16 -27.98 3.32
CA ALA A 71 -0.10 -27.07 4.46
C ALA A 71 -0.56 -25.64 4.10
N GLY A 72 -0.21 -25.16 2.90
CA GLY A 72 -0.62 -23.82 2.45
C GLY A 72 -2.10 -23.73 2.07
N ARG A 73 -2.71 -24.80 1.54
CA ARG A 73 -4.15 -24.87 1.26
C ARG A 73 -4.97 -24.70 2.54
N ALA A 74 -4.57 -25.36 3.63
CA ALA A 74 -5.19 -25.17 4.93
C ALA A 74 -5.00 -23.74 5.45
N ALA A 75 -3.81 -23.16 5.24
CA ALA A 75 -3.50 -21.78 5.65
C ALA A 75 -4.28 -20.69 4.86
N LEU A 76 -4.73 -20.99 3.64
CA LEU A 76 -5.48 -20.06 2.78
C LEU A 76 -7.00 -20.26 2.83
N LYS A 77 -7.48 -21.23 3.61
CA LYS A 77 -8.92 -21.42 3.84
C LYS A 77 -9.47 -20.22 4.62
N THR A 78 -10.60 -19.68 4.18
CA THR A 78 -11.31 -18.60 4.88
C THR A 78 -12.77 -18.97 5.07
N ASP A 79 -13.33 -18.57 6.20
CA ASP A 79 -14.76 -18.65 6.51
C ASP A 79 -15.46 -17.28 6.30
N LYS A 80 -14.78 -16.30 5.71
CA LYS A 80 -15.26 -14.92 5.54
C LYS A 80 -15.31 -14.45 4.06
N PRO A 81 -15.97 -15.20 3.15
CA PRO A 81 -15.97 -14.88 1.72
C PRO A 81 -16.50 -13.47 1.42
N TRP A 82 -17.51 -13.00 2.15
CA TRP A 82 -18.08 -11.66 1.95
C TRP A 82 -17.14 -10.52 2.35
N ALA A 83 -16.29 -10.73 3.35
CA ALA A 83 -15.30 -9.75 3.75
C ALA A 83 -14.13 -9.68 2.75
N HIS A 84 -13.78 -10.81 2.12
CA HIS A 84 -12.86 -10.83 0.99
C HIS A 84 -13.47 -10.20 -0.26
N ALA A 85 -14.76 -10.40 -0.52
CA ALA A 85 -15.46 -9.75 -1.64
C ALA A 85 -15.50 -8.23 -1.50
N SER A 86 -15.82 -7.70 -0.31
CA SER A 86 -15.80 -6.24 -0.08
C SER A 86 -14.38 -5.68 -0.18
N ARG A 87 -13.38 -6.39 0.37
CA ARG A 87 -11.96 -6.04 0.21
C ARG A 87 -11.53 -6.06 -1.27
N MET A 88 -12.05 -6.99 -2.07
CA MET A 88 -11.77 -7.06 -3.50
C MET A 88 -12.31 -5.85 -4.22
N VAL A 89 -13.60 -5.52 -4.06
CA VAL A 89 -14.23 -4.38 -4.75
C VAL A 89 -13.50 -3.07 -4.43
N ILE A 90 -13.34 -2.78 -3.13
CA ILE A 90 -12.73 -1.53 -2.67
C ILE A 90 -11.24 -1.48 -3.03
N GLY A 91 -10.54 -2.61 -2.87
CA GLY A 91 -9.13 -2.71 -3.21
C GLY A 91 -8.84 -2.59 -4.69
N MET A 92 -9.70 -3.15 -5.53
CA MET A 92 -9.58 -3.07 -6.99
C MET A 92 -9.85 -1.63 -7.43
N ALA A 93 -10.88 -0.96 -6.90
CA ALA A 93 -11.12 0.46 -7.15
C ALA A 93 -9.92 1.33 -6.71
N ALA A 94 -9.40 1.11 -5.49
CA ALA A 94 -8.22 1.80 -4.99
C ALA A 94 -7.00 1.60 -5.89
N MET A 95 -6.73 0.36 -6.30
CA MET A 95 -5.57 0.02 -7.12
C MET A 95 -5.70 0.59 -8.54
N SER A 96 -6.89 0.53 -9.15
CA SER A 96 -7.13 1.12 -10.47
C SER A 96 -6.95 2.63 -10.45
N LEU A 97 -7.48 3.33 -9.44
CA LEU A 97 -7.27 4.78 -9.30
C LEU A 97 -5.80 5.12 -9.02
N ASN A 98 -5.10 4.30 -8.24
CA ASN A 98 -3.69 4.51 -7.97
C ASN A 98 -2.84 4.31 -9.24
N PHE A 99 -3.09 3.26 -10.01
CA PHE A 99 -2.40 3.03 -11.29
C PHE A 99 -2.71 4.14 -12.29
N LEU A 100 -3.97 4.58 -12.38
CA LEU A 100 -4.36 5.71 -13.21
C LEU A 100 -3.67 7.01 -12.76
N SER A 101 -3.52 7.22 -11.46
CA SER A 101 -2.76 8.37 -10.93
C SER A 101 -1.30 8.34 -11.39
N PHE A 102 -0.63 7.18 -11.36
CA PHE A 102 0.76 7.05 -11.82
C PHE A 102 0.89 7.17 -13.35
N ALA A 103 -0.14 6.79 -14.10
CA ALA A 103 -0.20 7.06 -15.54
C ALA A 103 -0.29 8.58 -15.80
N LEU A 104 -1.16 9.28 -15.09
CA LEU A 104 -1.46 10.71 -15.33
C LEU A 104 -0.46 11.69 -14.73
N LEU A 105 0.22 11.33 -13.64
CA LEU A 105 1.13 12.22 -12.92
C LEU A 105 2.59 11.74 -13.05
N PRO A 106 3.58 12.61 -12.83
CA PRO A 106 4.92 12.15 -12.59
C PRO A 106 4.98 11.35 -11.26
N ILE A 107 5.92 10.40 -11.19
CA ILE A 107 5.91 9.35 -10.16
C ILE A 107 6.09 9.95 -8.76
N ALA A 108 6.95 10.95 -8.62
CA ALA A 108 7.23 11.57 -7.32
C ALA A 108 5.99 12.28 -6.75
N GLU A 109 5.24 13.01 -7.56
CA GLU A 109 4.03 13.72 -7.17
C GLU A 109 2.91 12.74 -6.81
N ALA A 110 2.71 11.68 -7.61
CA ALA A 110 1.76 10.61 -7.29
C ALA A 110 2.12 9.92 -5.95
N THR A 111 3.41 9.63 -5.73
CA THR A 111 3.90 9.06 -4.46
C THR A 111 3.67 10.01 -3.29
N ALA A 112 3.98 11.31 -3.44
CA ALA A 112 3.78 12.31 -2.40
C ALA A 112 2.31 12.44 -2.00
N ILE A 113 1.40 12.51 -2.98
CA ILE A 113 -0.05 12.52 -2.72
C ILE A 113 -0.48 11.20 -2.06
N GLY A 114 0.07 10.06 -2.48
CA GLY A 114 -0.20 8.75 -1.88
C GLY A 114 0.10 8.67 -0.37
N PHE A 115 1.05 9.45 0.14
CA PHE A 115 1.34 9.53 1.58
C PHE A 115 0.26 10.23 2.40
N MET A 116 -0.82 10.69 1.77
CA MET A 116 -2.01 11.17 2.47
C MET A 116 -2.89 10.07 3.06
N VAL A 117 -2.68 8.79 2.68
CA VAL A 117 -3.51 7.68 3.15
C VAL A 117 -3.64 7.64 4.69
N PRO A 118 -2.58 7.76 5.50
CA PRO A 118 -2.70 7.79 6.96
C PRO A 118 -3.54 8.97 7.48
N ILE A 119 -3.38 10.16 6.88
CA ILE A 119 -4.11 11.37 7.28
C ILE A 119 -5.61 11.22 7.00
N VAL A 120 -5.95 10.75 5.80
CA VAL A 120 -7.35 10.51 5.41
C VAL A 120 -7.94 9.34 6.20
N ALA A 121 -7.17 8.30 6.51
CA ALA A 121 -7.62 7.21 7.35
C ALA A 121 -7.94 7.68 8.77
N THR A 122 -7.12 8.55 9.36
CA THR A 122 -7.41 9.18 10.66
C THR A 122 -8.66 10.05 10.58
N LEU A 123 -8.84 10.84 9.52
CA LEU A 123 -10.06 11.65 9.33
C LEU A 123 -11.32 10.78 9.23
N LEU A 124 -11.28 9.69 8.47
CA LEU A 124 -12.38 8.72 8.37
C LEU A 124 -12.65 8.05 9.72
N SER A 125 -11.61 7.69 10.47
CA SER A 125 -11.75 7.12 11.81
C SER A 125 -12.49 8.08 12.74
N ILE A 126 -12.15 9.36 12.72
CA ILE A 126 -12.82 10.39 13.53
C ILE A 126 -14.30 10.48 13.17
N LEU A 127 -14.61 10.51 11.86
CA LEU A 127 -16.00 10.65 11.38
C LEU A 127 -16.85 9.41 11.69
N LEU A 128 -16.28 8.21 11.54
CA LEU A 128 -17.00 6.95 11.72
C LEU A 128 -17.12 6.52 13.18
N LEU A 129 -16.10 6.77 14.00
CA LEU A 129 -16.07 6.36 15.42
C LEU A 129 -16.50 7.48 16.38
N GLN A 130 -16.71 8.70 15.88
CA GLN A 130 -17.09 9.88 16.68
C GLN A 130 -16.15 10.13 17.87
N GLU A 131 -14.87 9.77 17.74
CA GLU A 131 -13.88 9.93 18.80
C GLU A 131 -13.55 11.42 19.04
N THR A 132 -13.34 11.78 20.30
CA THR A 132 -12.81 13.11 20.66
C THR A 132 -11.33 13.18 20.31
N VAL A 133 -11.00 14.08 19.39
CA VAL A 133 -9.64 14.20 18.84
C VAL A 133 -8.91 15.37 19.49
N GLY A 134 -7.75 15.10 20.07
CA GLY A 134 -6.89 16.14 20.62
C GLY A 134 -6.26 17.04 19.56
N LEU A 135 -5.89 18.26 19.97
CA LEU A 135 -5.30 19.31 19.13
C LEU A 135 -4.13 18.82 18.25
N HIS A 136 -3.29 17.95 18.80
CA HIS A 136 -2.13 17.36 18.11
C HIS A 136 -2.48 16.59 16.82
N ARG A 137 -3.62 15.89 16.79
CA ARG A 137 -4.07 15.18 15.57
C ARG A 137 -4.58 16.18 14.54
N TRP A 138 -5.33 17.19 14.96
CA TRP A 138 -5.80 18.25 14.07
C TRP A 138 -4.66 19.05 13.45
N THR A 139 -3.62 19.38 14.22
CA THR A 139 -2.44 20.07 13.67
C THR A 139 -1.69 19.22 12.66
N ALA A 140 -1.58 17.89 12.89
CA ALA A 140 -0.97 16.98 11.94
C ALA A 140 -1.80 16.86 10.64
N ILE A 141 -3.12 16.73 10.76
CA ILE A 141 -4.03 16.70 9.61
C ILE A 141 -3.92 18.00 8.82
N ALA A 142 -3.97 19.16 9.48
CA ALA A 142 -3.85 20.46 8.84
C ALA A 142 -2.51 20.62 8.11
N ALA A 143 -1.39 20.25 8.75
CA ALA A 143 -0.07 20.28 8.12
C ALA A 143 0.01 19.39 6.88
N GLY A 144 -0.56 18.18 6.93
CA GLY A 144 -0.62 17.27 5.79
C GLY A 144 -1.47 17.80 4.63
N LEU A 145 -2.64 18.39 4.94
CA LEU A 145 -3.51 19.03 3.95
C LEU A 145 -2.84 20.25 3.30
N ILE A 146 -2.12 21.07 4.07
CA ILE A 146 -1.30 22.16 3.53
C ILE A 146 -0.22 21.60 2.60
N GLY A 147 0.46 20.52 3.00
CA GLY A 147 1.44 19.83 2.18
C GLY A 147 0.86 19.40 0.82
N VAL A 148 -0.35 18.83 0.80
CA VAL A 148 -1.04 18.47 -0.45
C VAL A 148 -1.36 19.68 -1.31
N LEU A 149 -1.86 20.76 -0.72
CA LEU A 149 -2.14 21.98 -1.48
C LEU A 149 -0.88 22.54 -2.12
N ILE A 150 0.26 22.45 -1.42
CA ILE A 150 1.57 22.82 -1.96
C ILE A 150 1.97 21.89 -3.11
N VAL A 151 1.81 20.57 -3.00
CA VAL A 151 2.16 19.64 -4.09
C VAL A 151 1.24 19.81 -5.30
N VAL A 152 -0.07 19.93 -5.06
CA VAL A 152 -1.10 19.93 -6.12
C VAL A 152 -1.15 21.25 -6.88
N GLN A 153 -0.93 22.39 -6.20
CA GLN A 153 -0.99 23.74 -6.79
C GLN A 153 -2.20 23.94 -7.73
N PRO A 154 -3.44 23.90 -7.22
CA PRO A 154 -4.62 24.01 -8.07
C PRO A 154 -4.66 25.34 -8.83
N GLY A 155 -4.88 25.30 -10.14
CA GLY A 155 -4.87 26.48 -11.03
C GLY A 155 -3.66 26.48 -11.95
N ASP A 156 -2.60 27.18 -11.56
CA ASP A 156 -1.35 27.35 -12.34
C ASP A 156 -0.32 26.22 -12.12
N GLY A 157 -0.76 25.07 -11.62
CA GLY A 157 0.11 23.97 -11.21
C GLY A 157 0.82 23.28 -12.37
N HIS A 158 2.04 22.81 -12.10
CA HIS A 158 2.86 22.05 -13.05
C HIS A 158 2.36 20.60 -13.26
N ILE A 159 1.30 20.18 -12.55
CA ILE A 159 0.71 18.85 -12.68
C ILE A 159 -0.74 18.92 -13.19
N PRO A 160 -1.19 17.94 -13.99
CA PRO A 160 -2.59 17.87 -14.43
C PRO A 160 -3.56 17.75 -13.25
N LEU A 161 -4.51 18.69 -13.15
CA LEU A 161 -5.55 18.67 -12.10
C LEU A 161 -6.36 17.37 -12.09
N ALA A 162 -6.69 16.84 -13.26
CA ALA A 162 -7.39 15.56 -13.38
C ALA A 162 -6.61 14.41 -12.73
N GLY A 163 -5.29 14.35 -12.94
CA GLY A 163 -4.42 13.36 -12.30
C GLY A 163 -4.40 13.52 -10.78
N ALA A 164 -4.33 14.76 -10.28
CA ALA A 164 -4.36 15.04 -8.85
C ALA A 164 -5.70 14.62 -8.21
N LEU A 165 -6.83 14.88 -8.86
CA LEU A 165 -8.16 14.45 -8.38
C LEU A 165 -8.28 12.92 -8.35
N VAL A 166 -7.77 12.22 -9.37
CA VAL A 166 -7.70 10.76 -9.40
C VAL A 166 -6.83 10.24 -8.25
N ALA A 167 -5.68 10.87 -8.00
CA ALA A 167 -4.79 10.51 -6.90
C ALA A 167 -5.48 10.64 -5.54
N LEU A 168 -6.15 11.77 -5.30
CA LEU A 168 -6.89 12.04 -4.05
C LEU A 168 -8.08 11.09 -3.86
N ALA A 169 -8.82 10.78 -4.94
CA ALA A 169 -9.86 9.75 -4.90
C ALA A 169 -9.27 8.38 -4.55
N GLY A 170 -8.14 8.01 -5.16
CA GLY A 170 -7.40 6.79 -4.85
C GLY A 170 -6.96 6.72 -3.39
N VAL A 171 -6.43 7.82 -2.84
CA VAL A 171 -6.09 7.95 -1.41
C VAL A 171 -7.31 7.72 -0.53
N ALA A 172 -8.45 8.33 -0.85
CA ALA A 172 -9.66 8.20 -0.05
C ALA A 172 -10.19 6.75 -0.03
N ILE A 173 -10.27 6.09 -1.19
CA ILE A 173 -10.69 4.69 -1.27
C ILE A 173 -9.67 3.77 -0.60
N THR A 174 -8.37 4.04 -0.72
CA THR A 174 -7.31 3.28 -0.04
C THR A 174 -7.41 3.41 1.47
N ALA A 175 -7.63 4.63 1.97
CA ALA A 175 -7.82 4.91 3.38
C ALA A 175 -9.05 4.16 3.94
N PHE A 176 -10.17 4.18 3.22
CA PHE A 176 -11.35 3.38 3.58
C PHE A 176 -11.05 1.87 3.56
N GLY A 177 -10.38 1.39 2.51
CA GLY A 177 -9.96 -0.01 2.39
C GLY A 177 -9.01 -0.46 3.50
N SER A 178 -8.21 0.43 4.06
CA SER A 178 -7.30 0.12 5.17
C SER A 178 -8.06 -0.32 6.43
N ILE A 179 -9.28 0.18 6.64
CA ILE A 179 -10.16 -0.21 7.76
C ILE A 179 -10.62 -1.66 7.57
N ILE A 180 -11.00 -2.03 6.34
CA ILE A 180 -11.40 -3.41 6.00
C ILE A 180 -10.23 -4.36 6.19
N ILE A 181 -9.04 -3.98 5.70
CA ILE A 181 -7.80 -4.77 5.87
C ILE A 181 -7.50 -4.97 7.36
N ARG A 182 -7.60 -3.91 8.17
CA ARG A 182 -7.36 -4.00 9.62
C ARG A 182 -8.29 -5.01 10.27
N LYS A 183 -9.59 -4.95 9.99
CA LYS A 183 -10.59 -5.89 10.52
C LYS A 183 -10.38 -7.32 10.00
N LEU A 184 -9.93 -7.49 8.76
CA LEU A 184 -9.60 -8.80 8.21
C LEU A 184 -8.35 -9.39 8.88
N GLY A 185 -7.34 -8.56 9.13
CA GLY A 185 -6.08 -8.95 9.77
C GLY A 185 -6.21 -9.42 11.22
N GLU A 186 -7.35 -9.17 11.87
CA GLU A 186 -7.67 -9.74 13.20
C GLU A 186 -7.91 -11.25 13.15
N THR A 187 -8.27 -11.79 11.99
CA THR A 187 -8.63 -13.21 11.84
C THR A 187 -7.93 -13.92 10.69
N GLU A 188 -7.51 -13.20 9.66
CA GLU A 188 -6.93 -13.74 8.43
C GLU A 188 -5.45 -13.38 8.34
N SER A 189 -4.64 -14.31 7.85
CA SER A 189 -3.22 -14.01 7.62
C SER A 189 -3.06 -13.01 6.46
N PRO A 190 -1.95 -12.24 6.41
CA PRO A 190 -1.64 -11.37 5.28
C PRO A 190 -1.60 -12.11 3.95
N ALA A 191 -1.07 -13.34 3.94
CA ALA A 191 -0.99 -14.18 2.75
C ALA A 191 -2.39 -14.61 2.26
N THR A 192 -3.29 -14.99 3.18
CA THR A 192 -4.68 -15.35 2.88
C THR A 192 -5.45 -14.18 2.29
N THR A 193 -5.31 -13.00 2.91
CA THR A 193 -5.91 -11.75 2.43
C THR A 193 -5.45 -11.39 1.02
N MET A 194 -4.16 -11.52 0.73
CA MET A 194 -3.60 -11.22 -0.59
C MET A 194 -3.97 -12.24 -1.65
N PHE A 195 -3.98 -13.53 -1.30
CA PHE A 195 -4.38 -14.61 -2.20
C PHE A 195 -5.83 -14.40 -2.65
N TRP A 196 -6.75 -14.25 -1.70
CA TRP A 196 -8.16 -14.02 -2.02
C TRP A 196 -8.37 -12.70 -2.75
N PHE A 197 -7.64 -11.64 -2.41
CA PHE A 197 -7.70 -10.39 -3.18
C PHE A 197 -7.29 -10.59 -4.64
N SER A 198 -6.15 -11.23 -4.89
CA SER A 198 -5.63 -11.45 -6.25
C SER A 198 -6.56 -12.38 -7.04
N LEU A 199 -6.96 -13.50 -6.43
CA LEU A 199 -7.80 -14.51 -7.06
C LEU A 199 -9.20 -14.00 -7.38
N SER A 200 -9.88 -13.39 -6.40
CA SER A 200 -11.25 -12.88 -6.61
C SER A 200 -11.30 -11.68 -7.57
N SER A 201 -10.19 -10.93 -7.70
CA SER A 201 -10.08 -9.85 -8.70
C SER A 201 -10.01 -10.38 -10.14
N MET A 202 -9.60 -11.64 -10.36
CA MET A 202 -9.48 -12.19 -11.72
C MET A 202 -10.81 -12.21 -12.46
N ALA A 203 -11.91 -12.59 -11.81
CA ALA A 203 -13.21 -12.66 -12.47
C ALA A 203 -13.66 -11.32 -13.08
N PRO A 204 -13.77 -10.21 -12.33
CA PRO A 204 -14.18 -8.93 -12.90
C PRO A 204 -13.13 -8.36 -13.88
N LEU A 205 -11.83 -8.59 -13.65
CA LEU A 205 -10.78 -8.08 -14.54
C LEU A 205 -10.71 -8.86 -15.87
N SER A 206 -10.98 -10.16 -15.86
CA SER A 206 -11.14 -10.94 -17.10
C SER A 206 -12.34 -10.46 -17.91
N ILE A 207 -13.44 -10.07 -17.26
CA ILE A 207 -14.58 -9.45 -17.95
C ILE A 207 -14.16 -8.11 -18.55
N ALA A 208 -13.46 -7.27 -17.78
CA ALA A 208 -12.95 -5.98 -18.27
C ALA A 208 -12.02 -6.15 -19.47
N MET A 209 -11.19 -7.19 -19.49
CA MET A 209 -10.31 -7.53 -20.61
C MET A 209 -11.05 -7.79 -21.92
N LEU A 210 -12.31 -8.21 -21.90
CA LEU A 210 -13.11 -8.35 -23.13
C LEU A 210 -13.41 -7.00 -23.79
N PHE A 211 -13.35 -5.90 -23.03
CA PHE A 211 -13.65 -4.55 -23.52
C PHE A 211 -12.40 -3.73 -23.78
N VAL A 212 -11.34 -3.91 -22.99
CA VAL A 212 -10.12 -3.09 -23.07
C VAL A 212 -8.90 -3.87 -23.54
N GLY A 213 -8.97 -5.20 -23.58
CA GLY A 213 -7.84 -6.05 -23.93
C GLY A 213 -7.48 -5.86 -25.40
N GLN A 214 -6.20 -5.58 -25.64
CA GLN A 214 -5.68 -5.37 -26.97
C GLN A 214 -4.35 -6.10 -27.15
N TRP A 215 -3.96 -6.29 -28.41
CA TRP A 215 -2.68 -6.90 -28.71
C TRP A 215 -1.58 -5.86 -28.64
N HIS A 216 -0.54 -6.17 -27.88
CA HIS A 216 0.62 -5.30 -27.68
C HIS A 216 1.84 -5.82 -28.43
N ASP A 217 2.78 -4.93 -28.72
CA ASP A 217 4.07 -5.30 -29.28
C ASP A 217 4.97 -5.97 -28.23
N ALA A 218 6.10 -6.55 -28.68
CA ALA A 218 6.99 -7.28 -27.78
C ALA A 218 7.58 -6.39 -26.67
N HIS A 219 7.76 -5.10 -26.94
CA HIS A 219 8.27 -4.14 -25.98
C HIS A 219 7.27 -3.86 -24.85
N ALA A 220 6.01 -3.56 -25.18
CA ALA A 220 4.96 -3.39 -24.18
C ALA A 220 4.72 -4.66 -23.36
N TRP A 221 4.75 -5.84 -23.98
CA TRP A 221 4.70 -7.11 -23.24
C TRP A 221 5.87 -7.29 -22.28
N GLY A 222 7.08 -6.89 -22.67
CA GLY A 222 8.25 -6.89 -21.80
C GLY A 222 8.04 -6.01 -20.55
N ILE A 223 7.46 -4.82 -20.72
CA ILE A 223 7.14 -3.91 -19.62
C ILE A 223 6.03 -4.47 -18.74
N ILE A 224 4.97 -5.05 -19.31
CA ILE A 224 3.86 -5.69 -18.56
C ILE A 224 4.38 -6.85 -17.71
N LEU A 225 5.27 -7.68 -18.27
CA LEU A 225 5.89 -8.79 -17.54
C LEU A 225 6.77 -8.26 -16.39
N LEU A 226 7.62 -7.28 -16.67
CA LEU A 226 8.49 -6.67 -15.66
C LEU A 226 7.68 -6.02 -14.53
N MET A 227 6.63 -5.27 -14.86
CA MET A 227 5.67 -4.70 -13.91
C MET A 227 5.09 -5.80 -13.00
N SER A 228 4.64 -6.90 -13.58
CA SER A 228 4.03 -8.00 -12.84
C SER A 228 5.02 -8.68 -11.90
N VAL A 229 6.25 -8.93 -12.36
CA VAL A 229 7.33 -9.53 -11.56
C VAL A 229 7.76 -8.61 -10.41
N LEU A 230 8.00 -7.32 -10.69
CA LEU A 230 8.38 -6.32 -9.67
C LEU A 230 7.27 -6.17 -8.63
N GLY A 231 6.02 -6.09 -9.07
CA GLY A 231 4.86 -5.96 -8.20
C GLY A 231 4.67 -7.18 -7.29
N ALA A 232 4.81 -8.39 -7.83
CA ALA A 232 4.68 -9.62 -7.07
C ALA A 232 5.89 -9.89 -6.16
N GLY A 233 7.09 -9.44 -6.53
CA GLY A 233 8.27 -9.44 -5.66
C GLY A 233 8.11 -8.47 -4.49
N ALA A 234 7.64 -7.23 -4.74
CA ALA A 234 7.43 -6.21 -3.72
C ALA A 234 6.37 -6.63 -2.68
N GLN A 235 5.13 -6.92 -3.11
CA GLN A 235 4.57 -8.25 -2.89
C GLN A 235 4.98 -9.09 -1.66
N LEU A 236 5.76 -10.11 -1.98
CA LEU A 236 6.35 -11.07 -1.07
C LEU A 236 7.27 -10.40 -0.06
N GLY A 237 8.11 -9.45 -0.48
CA GLY A 237 9.05 -8.77 0.40
C GLY A 237 8.34 -8.01 1.53
N ILE A 238 7.25 -7.31 1.21
CA ILE A 238 6.35 -6.69 2.20
C ILE A 238 5.85 -7.73 3.20
N THR A 239 5.32 -8.86 2.70
CA THR A 239 4.76 -9.92 3.55
C THR A 239 5.82 -10.56 4.44
N TRP A 240 7.03 -10.80 3.92
CA TRP A 240 8.14 -11.37 4.68
C TRP A 240 8.73 -10.40 5.70
N SER A 241 8.85 -9.11 5.35
CA SER A 241 9.34 -8.08 6.29
C SER A 241 8.49 -8.02 7.56
N LEU A 242 7.17 -8.18 7.42
CA LEU A 242 6.22 -8.19 8.54
C LEU A 242 6.30 -9.45 9.42
N ARG A 243 6.93 -10.53 8.94
CA ARG A 243 7.21 -11.72 9.75
C ARG A 243 8.50 -11.57 10.57
N LEU A 244 9.39 -10.65 10.18
CA LEU A 244 10.72 -10.50 10.77
C LEU A 244 10.79 -9.32 11.75
N ALA A 245 9.98 -8.28 11.55
CA ALA A 245 9.94 -7.11 12.41
C ALA A 245 8.51 -6.55 12.53
N PRO A 246 8.20 -5.86 13.65
CA PRO A 246 6.90 -5.23 13.84
C PRO A 246 6.67 -4.09 12.83
N VAL A 247 5.40 -3.87 12.47
CA VAL A 247 4.94 -2.83 11.53
C VAL A 247 5.56 -1.46 11.82
N SER A 248 5.67 -1.09 13.10
CA SER A 248 6.20 0.22 13.52
C SER A 248 7.66 0.46 13.13
N VAL A 249 8.45 -0.60 12.93
CA VAL A 249 9.86 -0.49 12.52
C VAL A 249 9.98 -0.39 11.00
N VAL A 250 9.13 -1.08 10.26
CA VAL A 250 9.19 -1.10 8.79
C VAL A 250 8.40 0.05 8.15
N LEU A 251 7.41 0.62 8.83
CA LEU A 251 6.57 1.69 8.31
C LEU A 251 7.36 2.94 7.86
N PRO A 252 8.36 3.45 8.62
CA PRO A 252 9.16 4.59 8.18
C PRO A 252 9.88 4.35 6.85
N ILE A 253 10.19 3.08 6.53
CA ILE A 253 10.90 2.70 5.32
C ILE A 253 10.03 2.90 4.07
N ASP A 254 8.71 2.82 4.18
CA ASP A 254 7.81 3.03 3.05
C ASP A 254 7.90 4.47 2.51
N TYR A 255 8.27 5.44 3.35
CA TYR A 255 8.48 6.82 2.93
C TYR A 255 9.72 7.01 2.05
N SER A 256 10.68 6.07 2.09
CA SER A 256 11.81 6.06 1.16
C SER A 256 11.38 5.93 -0.31
N SER A 257 10.15 5.45 -0.56
CA SER A 257 9.57 5.36 -1.92
C SER A 257 9.58 6.70 -2.65
N LEU A 258 9.55 7.85 -1.96
CA LEU A 258 9.69 9.15 -2.63
C LEU A 258 11.08 9.39 -3.18
N ILE A 259 12.12 8.94 -2.46
CA ILE A 259 13.51 9.03 -2.93
C ILE A 259 13.65 8.17 -4.19
N TRP A 260 13.16 6.92 -4.13
CA TRP A 260 13.13 6.04 -5.30
C TRP A 260 12.32 6.65 -6.44
N ALA A 261 11.18 7.29 -6.17
CA ALA A 261 10.32 7.88 -7.19
C ALA A 261 10.99 9.06 -7.89
N ALA A 262 11.71 9.90 -7.13
CA ALA A 262 12.51 10.99 -7.69
C ALA A 262 13.67 10.45 -8.54
N LEU A 263 14.38 9.43 -8.07
CA LEU A 263 15.50 8.81 -8.80
C LEU A 263 15.03 8.15 -10.09
N VAL A 264 13.94 7.38 -10.05
CA VAL A 264 13.38 6.70 -11.22
C VAL A 264 12.77 7.71 -12.20
N GLY A 265 12.10 8.75 -11.69
CA GLY A 265 11.59 9.86 -12.49
C GLY A 265 12.71 10.59 -13.26
N TRP A 266 13.82 10.86 -12.58
CA TRP A 266 15.00 11.46 -13.21
C TRP A 266 15.68 10.50 -14.19
N PHE A 267 15.84 9.23 -13.84
CA PHE A 267 16.57 8.28 -14.69
C PHE A 267 15.83 7.92 -15.98
N ILE A 268 14.50 7.80 -15.95
CA ILE A 268 13.70 7.36 -17.10
C ILE A 268 13.14 8.55 -17.90
N TRP A 269 12.68 9.61 -17.23
CA TRP A 269 12.04 10.75 -17.88
C TRP A 269 12.88 12.04 -17.85
N GLU A 270 14.10 12.01 -17.29
CA GLU A 270 14.98 13.18 -17.13
C GLU A 270 14.31 14.37 -16.39
N ARG A 271 13.34 14.05 -15.51
CA ARG A 271 12.53 15.03 -14.79
C ARG A 271 12.70 14.88 -13.28
N TRP A 272 13.19 15.94 -12.66
CA TRP A 272 13.14 16.07 -11.21
C TRP A 272 11.75 16.45 -10.72
N PRO A 273 11.38 16.09 -9.48
CA PRO A 273 10.16 16.59 -8.85
C PRO A 273 10.17 18.11 -8.83
N VAL A 274 9.02 18.72 -9.04
CA VAL A 274 8.91 20.19 -9.03
C VAL A 274 9.28 20.76 -7.66
N PRO A 275 9.73 22.03 -7.56
CA PRO A 275 10.13 22.64 -6.28
C PRO A 275 9.05 22.52 -5.20
N ALA A 276 7.78 22.59 -5.61
CA ALA A 276 6.64 22.43 -4.72
C ALA A 276 6.59 21.03 -4.06
N THR A 277 6.95 19.98 -4.78
CA THR A 277 7.01 18.60 -4.26
C THR A 277 8.07 18.47 -3.15
N TRP A 278 9.21 19.15 -3.30
CA TRP A 278 10.27 19.15 -2.29
C TRP A 278 9.87 19.84 -0.97
N ILE A 279 8.91 20.76 -1.02
CA ILE A 279 8.38 21.44 0.18
C ILE A 279 7.17 20.68 0.73
N GLY A 280 6.21 20.35 -0.12
CA GLY A 280 4.96 19.73 0.28
C GLY A 280 5.12 18.28 0.76
N ALA A 281 5.97 17.49 0.10
CA ALA A 281 6.13 16.08 0.46
C ALA A 281 6.69 15.87 1.89
N PRO A 282 7.70 16.63 2.38
CA PRO A 282 8.10 16.58 3.79
C PRO A 282 6.97 16.90 4.77
N LEU A 283 6.08 17.86 4.47
CA LEU A 283 4.91 18.13 5.32
C LEU A 283 3.95 16.94 5.37
N ILE A 284 3.67 16.31 4.22
CA ILE A 284 2.79 15.13 4.13
C ILE A 284 3.42 13.94 4.87
N ILE A 285 4.70 13.65 4.61
CA ILE A 285 5.44 12.54 5.24
C ILE A 285 5.53 12.76 6.75
N GLY A 286 5.91 13.96 7.19
CA GLY A 286 6.06 14.29 8.59
C GLY A 286 4.74 14.15 9.36
N SER A 287 3.63 14.63 8.80
CA SER A 287 2.31 14.50 9.40
C SER A 287 1.80 13.05 9.41
N GLY A 288 1.92 12.33 8.29
CA GLY A 288 1.55 10.91 8.20
C GLY A 288 2.35 10.01 9.16
N LEU A 289 3.66 10.24 9.24
CA LEU A 289 4.55 9.51 10.15
C LEU A 289 4.23 9.83 11.61
N TYR A 290 4.01 11.11 11.94
CA TYR A 290 3.62 11.52 13.29
C TYR A 290 2.31 10.84 13.74
N ILE A 291 1.29 10.86 12.87
CA ILE A 291 0.00 10.22 13.13
C ILE A 291 0.20 8.71 13.36
N ALA A 292 0.87 8.03 12.42
CA ALA A 292 1.00 6.57 12.48
C ALA A 292 1.84 6.09 13.67
N LEU A 293 2.94 6.79 14.00
CA LEU A 293 3.75 6.47 15.16
C LEU A 293 2.99 6.67 16.47
N ARG A 294 2.20 7.75 16.56
CA ARG A 294 1.41 8.05 17.76
C ARG A 294 0.29 7.04 17.96
N GLU A 295 -0.40 6.64 16.91
CA GLU A 295 -1.44 5.59 16.98
C GLU A 295 -0.85 4.25 17.43
N ASN A 296 0.29 3.86 16.88
CA ASN A 296 0.99 2.64 17.31
C ASN A 296 1.42 2.70 18.78
N ARG A 297 1.86 3.86 19.27
CA ARG A 297 2.22 4.05 20.68
C ARG A 297 1.00 3.92 21.59
N LEU A 298 -0.10 4.59 21.26
CA LEU A 298 -1.33 4.53 22.07
C LEU A 298 -1.93 3.11 22.11
N ALA A 299 -1.94 2.40 20.99
CA ALA A 299 -2.40 1.00 20.93
C ALA A 299 -1.55 0.08 21.82
N ARG A 300 -0.24 0.31 21.89
CA ARG A 300 0.67 -0.42 22.79
C ARG A 300 0.41 -0.11 24.26
N GLU A 301 0.24 1.16 24.61
CA GLU A 301 -0.07 1.60 25.98
C GLU A 301 -1.40 0.99 26.46
N ALA A 302 -2.43 0.98 25.60
CA ALA A 302 -3.71 0.34 25.90
C ALA A 302 -3.57 -1.18 26.11
N ALA A 303 -2.85 -1.88 25.22
CA ALA A 303 -2.63 -3.32 25.35
C ALA A 303 -1.86 -3.69 26.64
N GLN A 304 -0.85 -2.89 27.02
CA GLN A 304 -0.11 -3.06 28.26
C GLN A 304 -0.99 -2.82 29.50
N ALA A 305 -1.88 -1.83 29.46
CA ALA A 305 -2.83 -1.57 30.55
C ALA A 305 -3.79 -2.75 30.74
N THR A 306 -4.35 -3.30 29.66
CA THR A 306 -5.22 -4.49 29.71
C THR A 306 -4.49 -5.73 30.25
N ALA A 307 -3.23 -5.91 29.88
CA ALA A 307 -2.40 -7.02 30.39
C ALA A 307 -2.16 -6.92 31.90
N ARG A 308 -1.92 -5.70 32.42
CA ARG A 308 -1.72 -5.44 33.86
C ARG A 308 -2.99 -5.59 34.69
N SER A 309 -4.16 -5.39 34.10
CA SER A 309 -5.45 -5.50 34.80
C SER A 309 -6.02 -6.93 34.84
N ARG A 310 -5.40 -7.93 34.19
CA ARG A 310 -5.82 -9.33 34.30
C ARG A 310 -5.30 -9.90 35.64
N PRO A 311 -6.18 -10.31 36.58
CA PRO A 311 -5.73 -10.96 37.80
C PRO A 311 -5.03 -12.28 37.46
N SER A 312 -3.89 -12.53 38.11
CA SER A 312 -3.17 -13.80 38.03
C SER A 312 -4.09 -14.91 38.54
N GLN A 313 -4.57 -15.76 37.63
CA GLN A 313 -5.21 -17.04 37.97
C GLN A 313 -4.13 -18.12 38.06
#